data_AF-A0A2S3UYI6-F1
#
_entry.id   AF-A0A2S3UYI6-F1
#
_cell.length_a   1.000
_cell.length_b   1.000
_cell.length_c   1.000
_cell.angle_alpha   90.00
_cell.angle_beta   90.00
_cell.angle_gamma   90.00
#
_symmetry.space_group_name_H-M   'P 1'
#
loop_
_entity.id
_entity.type
_entity.pdbx_description
1 polymer ?
#
loop_
_entity_poly.entity_id
_entity_poly.type
_entity_poly.pdbx_seq_one_letter_code
_entity_poly.pdbx_strand_id
1 'polypeptide(L)' 'MTPSTSENHLSRSAEQRAKDVVSRIVSQAESIPLQQGGGHKLDMQLLYEEVVAALRETIDDLAFCTETKST' A
#
# COMPACT_ATOMS: atom_id res chain seq x y z
N MET A 1 11.20 -5.82 -25.75
CA MET A 1 10.62 -6.52 -24.57
C MET A 1 11.51 -6.21 -23.40
N THR A 2 11.10 -5.28 -22.53
CA THR A 2 11.85 -4.90 -21.31
C THR A 2 11.64 -5.99 -20.26
N PRO A 3 12.72 -6.55 -19.67
CA PRO A 3 12.59 -7.59 -18.67
C PRO A 3 12.06 -7.00 -17.37
N SER A 4 11.00 -7.64 -16.87
CA SER A 4 10.76 -7.91 -15.45
C SER A 4 10.70 -6.71 -14.49
N THR A 5 9.55 -6.01 -14.51
CA THR A 5 9.05 -5.25 -13.35
C THR A 5 8.88 -6.14 -12.09
N SER A 6 9.02 -7.47 -12.21
CA SER A 6 8.89 -8.47 -11.15
C SER A 6 9.98 -8.41 -10.07
N GLU A 7 11.17 -7.85 -10.34
CA GLU A 7 12.25 -7.81 -9.33
C GLU A 7 12.13 -6.62 -8.36
N ASN A 8 11.30 -5.62 -8.68
CA ASN A 8 11.13 -4.45 -7.81
C ASN A 8 10.14 -4.68 -6.66
N HIS A 9 9.29 -5.72 -6.76
CA HIS A 9 8.32 -6.06 -5.71
C HIS A 9 8.99 -6.78 -4.52
N LEU A 10 10.06 -7.55 -4.77
CA LEU A 10 10.75 -8.35 -3.75
C LEU A 10 11.61 -7.52 -2.76
N SER A 11 11.79 -6.22 -3.01
CA SER A 11 12.72 -5.38 -2.24
C SER A 11 12.05 -4.37 -1.30
N ARG A 12 10.73 -4.18 -1.38
CA ARG A 12 10.05 -3.20 -0.53
C ARG A 12 9.70 -3.82 0.81
N SER A 13 10.19 -3.23 1.90
CA SER A 13 9.73 -3.60 3.23
C SER A 13 8.22 -3.36 3.38
N ALA A 14 7.57 -4.10 4.27
CA ALA A 14 6.17 -3.87 4.62
C ALA A 14 5.91 -2.40 5.03
N GLU A 15 6.89 -1.76 5.68
CA GLU A 15 6.83 -0.33 6.03
C GLU A 15 6.80 0.58 4.79
N GLN A 16 7.61 0.29 3.77
CA GLN A 16 7.63 1.08 2.54
C GLN A 16 6.29 0.98 1.79
N ARG A 17 5.70 -0.22 1.77
CA ARG A 17 4.37 -0.42 1.18
C ARG A 17 3.28 0.32 1.93
N ALA A 18 3.32 0.30 3.27
CA ALA A 18 2.40 1.06 4.09
C ALA A 18 2.50 2.57 3.81
N LYS A 19 3.71 3.11 3.64
CA LYS A 19 3.93 4.51 3.25
C LYS A 19 3.34 4.83 1.88
N ASP A 20 3.52 3.96 0.89
CA ASP A 20 2.97 4.14 -0.46
C ASP A 20 1.43 4.18 -0.45
N VAL A 21 0.80 3.29 0.33
CA VAL A 21 -0.65 3.25 0.54
C VAL A 21 -1.16 4.56 1.15
N VAL A 22 -0.54 5.01 2.24
CA VAL A 22 -0.89 6.27 2.90
C VAL A 22 -0.73 7.44 1.94
N SER A 23 0.36 7.48 1.16
CA SER A 23 0.58 8.53 0.17
C SER A 23 -0.53 8.56 -0.90
N ARG A 24 -0.99 7.40 -1.39
CA ARG A 24 -2.08 7.33 -2.37
C ARG A 24 -3.41 7.79 -1.80
N ILE A 25 -3.71 7.42 -0.55
CA ILE A 25 -4.93 7.83 0.13
C ILE A 25 -4.94 9.35 0.32
N VAL A 26 -3.85 9.93 0.83
CA VAL A 26 -3.74 11.38 1.04
C VAL A 26 -3.83 12.13 -0.29
N SER A 27 -3.25 11.60 -1.38
CA SER A 27 -3.29 12.26 -2.70
C SER A 27 -4.70 12.32 -3.31
N GLN A 28 -5.58 11.40 -2.92
CA GLN A 28 -6.97 11.35 -3.39
C GLN A 28 -7.94 12.07 -2.44
N ALA A 29 -7.49 12.38 -1.22
CA ALA A 29 -8.33 12.94 -0.19
C ALA A 29 -8.51 14.46 -0.37
N GLU A 30 -9.75 14.93 -0.24
CA GLU A 30 -10.08 16.35 -0.32
C GLU A 30 -9.50 17.09 0.89
N SER A 31 -8.76 18.18 0.67
CA SER A 31 -8.19 18.97 1.77
C SER A 31 -9.27 19.71 2.57
N ILE A 32 -9.19 19.67 3.89
CA ILE A 32 -10.04 20.44 4.80
C ILE A 32 -9.35 21.78 5.09
N PRO A 33 -10.04 22.93 4.95
CA PRO A 33 -9.47 24.24 5.29
C PRO A 33 -8.94 24.30 6.73
N LEU A 34 -7.82 25.01 6.95
CA LEU A 34 -7.24 25.18 8.29
C LEU A 34 -8.20 25.81 9.29
N GLN A 35 -9.10 26.69 8.84
CA GLN A 35 -10.13 27.29 9.70
C GLN A 35 -11.14 26.27 10.25
N GLN A 36 -11.24 25.09 9.62
CA GLN A 36 -12.11 23.99 10.02
C GLN A 36 -11.36 22.87 10.74
N GLY A 37 -10.10 23.09 11.13
CA GLY A 37 -9.25 22.11 11.82
C GLY A 37 -8.16 21.50 10.93
N GLY A 38 -8.19 21.76 9.61
CA GLY A 38 -7.20 21.24 8.66
C GLY A 38 -7.29 19.73 8.42
N GLY A 39 -6.38 19.21 7.61
CA GLY A 39 -6.28 17.78 7.30
C GLY A 39 -6.90 17.43 5.94
N HIS A 40 -7.25 16.15 5.77
CA HIS A 40 -7.88 15.65 4.56
C HIS A 40 -9.10 14.80 4.92
N LYS A 41 -10.15 14.92 4.10
CA LYS A 41 -11.37 14.13 4.22
C LYS A 41 -11.06 12.70 3.78
N LEU A 42 -11.15 11.77 4.73
CA LEU A 42 -10.94 10.36 4.48
C LEU A 42 -12.24 9.72 4.00
N ASP A 43 -12.22 9.18 2.79
CA ASP A 43 -13.23 8.24 2.35
C ASP A 43 -12.93 6.87 3.00
N MET A 44 -13.82 6.45 3.91
CA MET A 44 -13.64 5.21 4.67
C MET A 44 -13.72 3.96 3.79
N GLN A 45 -14.44 4.01 2.67
CA GLN A 45 -14.53 2.90 1.71
C GLN A 45 -13.21 2.74 0.95
N LEU A 46 -12.67 3.85 0.43
CA LEU A 46 -11.37 3.85 -0.27
C LEU A 46 -10.24 3.42 0.67
N LEU A 47 -10.24 3.94 1.91
CA LEU A 47 -9.26 3.56 2.94
C LEU A 47 -9.31 2.06 3.22
N TYR A 48 -10.51 1.50 3.37
CA TYR A 48 -10.68 0.06 3.61
C TYR A 48 -10.12 -0.78 2.45
N GLU A 49 -10.44 -0.40 1.20
CA GLU A 49 -9.97 -1.10 0.01
C GLU A 49 -8.44 -1.09 -0.12
N GLU A 50 -7.82 0.07 0.07
CA GLU A 50 -6.36 0.21 0.01
C GLU A 50 -5.66 -0.60 1.13
N VAL A 51 -6.21 -0.62 2.34
CA VAL A 51 -5.67 -1.42 3.45
C VAL A 51 -5.80 -2.91 3.18
N VAL A 52 -6.96 -3.37 2.68
CA VAL A 52 -7.17 -4.79 2.35
C VAL A 52 -6.25 -5.22 1.20
N ALA A 53 -6.07 -4.37 0.18
CA ALA A 53 -5.15 -4.64 -0.92
C ALA A 53 -3.70 -4.79 -0.43
N ALA A 54 -3.24 -3.86 0.41
CA ALA A 54 -1.89 -3.90 0.98
C ALA A 54 -1.65 -5.10 1.91
N LEU A 55 -2.67 -5.48 2.68
CA LEU A 55 -2.63 -6.68 3.52
C LEU A 55 -2.52 -7.94 2.67
N ARG A 56 -3.31 -8.04 1.61
CA ARG A 56 -3.29 -9.19 0.70
C ARG A 56 -1.93 -9.34 0.01
N GLU A 57 -1.37 -8.26 -0.52
CA GLU A 57 -0.02 -8.26 -1.11
C GLU A 57 1.03 -8.73 -0.11
N THR A 58 0.93 -8.31 1.15
CA THR A 58 1.87 -8.75 2.20
C THR A 58 1.71 -10.23 2.54
N ILE A 59 0.48 -10.75 2.56
CA ILE A 59 0.22 -12.18 2.76
C ILE A 59 0.76 -13.01 1.58
N ASP A 60 0.54 -12.54 0.35
CA ASP A 60 1.04 -13.20 -0.86
C ASP A 60 2.57 -13.25 -0.87
N ASP A 61 3.26 -12.17 -0.45
CA ASP A 61 4.72 -12.16 -0.26
C ASP A 61 5.20 -13.17 0.79
N LEU A 62 4.50 -13.26 1.92
CA LEU A 62 4.80 -14.22 2.99
C LEU A 62 4.63 -15.66 2.51
N ALA A 63 3.54 -15.96 1.79
CA ALA A 63 3.28 -17.27 1.21
C ALA A 63 4.40 -17.68 0.25
N PHE A 64 4.80 -16.77 -0.66
CA PHE A 64 5.91 -17.00 -1.59
C PHE A 64 7.25 -17.29 -0.88
N CYS A 65 7.55 -16.55 0.20
CA CYS A 65 8.75 -16.80 1.01
C CYS A 65 8.73 -18.15 1.73
N THR A 66 7.55 -18.69 2.07
CA THR A 66 7.43 -20.02 2.70
C THR A 66 7.55 -21.17 1.71
N GLU A 67 7.11 -20.99 0.45
CA GLU A 67 7.24 -21.99 -0.60
C GLU A 67 8.71 -22.15 -1.05
N THR A 68 9.43 -21.03 -1.21
CA THR A 68 10.84 -21.03 -1.63
C THR A 68 11.79 -21.66 -0.61
N LYS A 69 11.42 -21.75 0.68
CA LYS A 69 12.22 -22.39 1.74
C LYS A 69 12.11 -23.92 1.77
N SER A 70 11.14 -24.50 1.04
CA SER A 70 10.87 -25.95 1.04
C SER A 70 11.46 -26.69 -0.17
N THR A 71 12.38 -26.05 -0.91
CA THR A 71 13.13 -26.63 -2.04
C THR A 71 14.62 -26.62 -1.74
#